data_AF-A0A1F4BK66-F1
#
_entry.id   AF-A0A1F4BK66-F1
#
_cell.length_a   1.000
_cell.length_b   1.000
_cell.length_c   1.000
_cell.angle_alpha   90.00
_cell.angle_beta   90.00
_cell.angle_gamma   90.00
#
_symmetry.space_group_name_H-M   'P 1'
#
loop_
_entity.id
_entity.type
_entity.pdbx_description
1 polymer ?
#
loop_
_entity_poly.entity_id
_entity_poly.type
_entity_poly.pdbx_seq_one_letter_code
_entity_poly.pdbx_strand_id
1 'polypeptide(L)'
;MQSGNPVPFPRDAGQVLLPLARAAIAAELGLGGAASEDQPWLRQQGACFITLMRDEKLRGCIGTLRPHRPLADDVKANAVAAAFRDPRFTPLTAEDFAAVAVEISVLSVLQPMSFSDEPDALRQLRAGVDGLVFEYGHHTSTFLPQVWEDLKEPTDFLAHLKYKAGLPPDFWDKEVRLSRYTVFKWRE
;
A
#
# COMPACT_ATOMS: atom_id res chain seq x y z
N MET A 1 -2.22 -27.40 -8.86
CA MET A 1 -2.73 -26.13 -8.30
C MET A 1 -1.56 -25.16 -8.31
N GLN A 2 -1.59 -24.19 -9.22
CA GLN A 2 -0.44 -23.35 -9.52
C GLN A 2 -0.19 -22.39 -8.36
N SER A 3 0.91 -22.62 -7.65
CA SER A 3 1.53 -21.68 -6.73
C SER A 3 1.90 -20.43 -7.50
N GLY A 4 1.07 -19.39 -7.39
CA GLY A 4 1.31 -18.08 -8.01
C GLY A 4 2.53 -17.42 -7.39
N ASN A 5 3.70 -17.65 -7.97
CA ASN A 5 4.83 -16.74 -7.80
C ASN A 5 4.39 -15.38 -8.38
N PRO A 6 4.47 -14.28 -7.62
CA PRO A 6 4.25 -12.96 -8.21
C PRO A 6 5.30 -12.78 -9.32
N VAL A 7 4.85 -12.33 -10.49
CA VAL A 7 5.76 -11.86 -11.52
C VAL A 7 6.65 -10.80 -10.87
N PRO A 8 7.98 -10.96 -10.80
CA PRO A 8 8.83 -9.90 -10.30
C PRO A 8 8.60 -8.69 -11.22
N PHE A 9 8.12 -7.58 -10.65
CA PHE A 9 7.94 -6.37 -11.43
C PHE A 9 9.29 -5.99 -12.06
N PRO A 10 9.30 -5.55 -13.32
CA PRO A 10 10.49 -4.99 -13.91
C PRO A 10 11.09 -3.92 -12.99
N ARG A 11 12.41 -3.89 -12.83
CA ARG A 11 13.07 -2.93 -11.92
C ARG A 11 12.74 -1.48 -12.30
N ASP A 12 12.53 -1.25 -13.59
CA ASP A 12 12.16 0.00 -14.24
C ASP A 12 10.63 0.23 -14.32
N ALA A 13 9.79 -0.61 -13.71
CA ALA A 13 8.33 -0.43 -13.75
C ALA A 13 7.87 0.94 -13.21
N GLY A 14 8.66 1.57 -12.33
CA GLY A 14 8.45 2.95 -11.87
C GLY A 14 8.41 3.99 -13.00
N GLN A 15 9.14 3.77 -14.10
CA GLN A 15 9.13 4.65 -15.28
C GLN A 15 7.78 4.66 -16.01
N VAL A 16 6.92 3.69 -15.73
CA VAL A 16 5.58 3.56 -16.30
C VAL A 16 4.52 3.86 -15.24
N LEU A 17 4.67 3.30 -14.04
CA LEU A 17 3.71 3.43 -12.95
C LEU A 17 3.59 4.88 -12.43
N LEU A 18 4.73 5.58 -12.24
CA LEU A 18 4.71 6.95 -11.70
C LEU A 18 4.03 7.93 -12.68
N PRO A 19 4.37 7.96 -13.98
CA PRO A 19 3.64 8.77 -14.95
C PRO A 19 2.16 8.40 -15.07
N LEU A 20 1.81 7.12 -14.94
CA LEU A 20 0.42 6.66 -14.98
C LEU A 20 -0.41 7.24 -13.81
N ALA A 21 0.13 7.21 -12.59
CA ALA A 21 -0.51 7.81 -11.43
C ALA A 21 -0.62 9.34 -11.58
N ARG A 22 0.45 10.01 -12.03
CA ARG A 22 0.45 11.45 -12.35
C ARG A 22 -0.62 11.83 -13.35
N ALA A 23 -0.70 11.10 -14.47
CA ALA A 23 -1.66 11.35 -15.53
C ALA A 23 -3.11 11.21 -15.04
N ALA A 24 -3.38 10.22 -14.17
CA ALA A 24 -4.71 10.04 -13.58
C ALA A 24 -5.13 11.24 -12.72
N ILE A 25 -4.24 11.75 -11.87
CA ILE A 25 -4.51 12.92 -11.03
C ILE A 25 -4.67 14.19 -11.90
N ALA A 26 -3.79 14.37 -12.89
CA ALA A 26 -3.83 15.52 -13.79
C ALA A 26 -5.11 15.58 -14.63
N ALA A 27 -5.60 14.42 -15.09
CA ALA A 27 -6.88 14.31 -15.79
C ALA A 27 -8.06 14.75 -14.92
N GLU A 28 -8.12 14.34 -13.65
CA GLU A 28 -9.17 14.76 -12.70
C GLU A 28 -9.13 16.28 -12.44
N LEU A 29 -7.94 16.89 -12.48
CA LEU A 29 -7.76 18.34 -12.36
C LEU A 29 -8.05 19.12 -13.65
N GLY A 30 -8.38 18.45 -14.75
CA GLY A 30 -8.59 19.07 -16.06
C GLY A 30 -7.31 19.60 -16.72
N LEU A 31 -6.13 19.20 -16.23
CA LEU A 31 -4.83 19.59 -16.79
C LEU A 31 -4.42 18.73 -18.01
N GLY A 32 -5.18 17.67 -18.27
CA GLY A 32 -4.83 16.66 -19.25
C GLY A 32 -3.61 15.82 -18.81
N GLY A 33 -3.16 14.95 -19.69
CA GLY A 33 -2.05 14.04 -19.41
C GLY A 33 -2.31 12.68 -20.01
N ALA A 34 -1.26 12.06 -20.55
CA ALA A 34 -1.31 10.71 -21.05
C ALA A 34 -0.05 9.97 -20.58
N ALA A 35 -0.24 8.71 -20.21
CA ALA A 35 0.84 7.79 -19.90
C ALA A 35 0.66 6.53 -20.75
N SER A 36 1.76 5.87 -21.10
CA SER A 36 1.70 4.58 -21.81
C SER A 36 1.13 3.51 -20.88
N GLU A 37 0.18 2.73 -21.40
CA GLU A 37 -0.37 1.53 -20.77
C GLU A 37 -0.04 0.26 -21.57
N ASP A 38 1.00 0.32 -22.41
CA ASP A 38 1.30 -0.73 -23.39
C ASP A 38 1.90 -1.99 -22.76
N GLN A 39 2.39 -1.85 -21.53
CA GLN A 39 3.06 -2.92 -20.80
C GLN A 39 2.08 -4.05 -20.42
N PRO A 40 2.30 -5.31 -20.86
CA PRO A 40 1.36 -6.39 -20.61
C PRO A 40 1.06 -6.67 -19.12
N TRP A 41 2.04 -6.45 -18.24
CA TRP A 41 1.90 -6.66 -16.80
C TRP A 41 0.92 -5.69 -16.13
N LEU A 42 0.61 -4.54 -16.76
CA LEU A 42 -0.43 -3.63 -16.27
C LEU A 42 -1.85 -4.22 -16.34
N ARG A 43 -2.06 -5.18 -17.24
CA ARG A 43 -3.35 -5.87 -17.43
C ARG A 43 -3.56 -7.01 -16.44
N GLN A 44 -2.51 -7.41 -15.71
CA GLN A 44 -2.61 -8.44 -14.68
C GLN A 44 -3.26 -7.85 -13.42
N GLN A 45 -3.91 -8.70 -12.63
CA GLN A 45 -4.45 -8.26 -11.35
C GLN A 45 -3.32 -7.83 -10.42
N GLY A 46 -3.46 -6.64 -9.84
CA GLY A 46 -2.51 -6.10 -8.88
C GLY A 46 -3.22 -5.30 -7.80
N ALA A 47 -2.50 -5.04 -6.71
CA ALA A 47 -2.94 -4.18 -5.63
C ALA A 47 -1.80 -3.20 -5.33
N CYS A 48 -2.12 -1.92 -5.19
CA CYS A 48 -1.12 -0.92 -4.87
C CYS A 48 -1.64 0.09 -3.84
N PHE A 49 -0.68 0.78 -3.23
CA PHE A 49 -0.91 2.01 -2.49
C PHE A 49 -0.24 3.16 -3.23
N ILE A 50 -0.97 4.26 -3.38
CA ILE A 50 -0.46 5.53 -3.86
C ILE A 50 -0.32 6.45 -2.67
N THR A 51 0.90 6.95 -2.46
CA THR A 51 1.23 7.92 -1.42
C THR A 51 1.67 9.21 -2.10
N LEU A 52 1.08 10.32 -1.68
CA LEU A 52 1.43 11.65 -2.13
C LEU A 52 2.19 12.33 -1.01
N MET A 53 3.35 12.90 -1.35
CA MET A 53 4.25 13.55 -0.40
C MET A 53 4.45 15.00 -0.81
N ARG A 54 4.47 15.94 0.13
CA ARG A 54 4.86 17.33 -0.09
C ARG A 54 5.89 17.72 0.95
N ASP A 55 7.06 18.18 0.52
CA ASP A 55 8.16 18.55 1.42
C ASP A 55 8.48 17.43 2.44
N GLU A 56 8.62 16.19 1.96
CA GLU A 56 8.79 14.96 2.76
C GLU A 56 7.67 14.64 3.75
N LYS A 57 6.51 15.32 3.67
CA LYS A 57 5.35 15.07 4.53
C LYS A 57 4.23 14.40 3.77
N LEU A 58 3.54 13.47 4.43
CA LEU A 58 2.36 12.81 3.89
C LEU A 58 1.26 13.83 3.55
N ARG A 59 0.77 13.79 2.30
CA ARG A 59 -0.31 14.64 1.76
C ARG A 59 -1.56 13.85 1.33
N GLY A 60 -1.42 12.53 1.21
CA GLY A 60 -2.51 11.58 0.94
C GLY A 60 -1.96 10.18 0.79
N CYS A 61 -2.69 9.15 1.24
CA CYS A 61 -2.32 7.76 0.98
C CYS A 61 -3.57 6.89 0.93
N ILE A 62 -3.82 6.29 -0.24
CA ILE A 62 -4.92 5.36 -0.47
C ILE A 62 -4.40 4.17 -1.27
N GLY A 63 -4.93 2.99 -0.98
CA GLY A 63 -4.58 1.78 -1.71
C GLY A 63 -5.55 0.64 -1.46
N THR A 64 -5.31 -0.45 -2.17
CA THR A 64 -6.03 -1.71 -1.97
C THR A 64 -5.07 -2.79 -1.49
N LEU A 65 -5.58 -3.71 -0.67
CA LEU A 65 -4.79 -4.82 -0.13
C LEU A 65 -4.87 -6.08 -0.97
N ARG A 66 -6.02 -6.31 -1.62
CA ARG A 66 -6.30 -7.52 -2.39
C ARG A 66 -6.52 -7.13 -3.85
N PRO A 67 -5.80 -7.79 -4.78
CA PRO A 67 -6.03 -7.57 -6.21
C PRO A 67 -7.48 -7.90 -6.56
N HIS A 68 -8.16 -6.96 -7.20
CA HIS A 68 -9.56 -7.12 -7.62
C HIS A 68 -9.84 -6.45 -8.99
N ARG A 69 -8.83 -5.81 -9.58
CA ARG A 69 -8.85 -5.20 -10.90
C ARG A 69 -7.44 -5.22 -11.51
N PRO A 70 -7.29 -4.94 -12.82
CA PRO A 70 -5.97 -4.77 -13.43
C PRO A 70 -5.11 -3.72 -12.71
N LEU A 71 -3.80 -3.93 -12.63
CA LEU A 71 -2.90 -3.03 -11.92
C LEU A 71 -2.97 -1.59 -12.44
N ALA A 72 -3.07 -1.37 -13.75
CA ALA A 72 -3.25 -0.02 -14.29
C ALA A 72 -4.48 0.68 -13.70
N ASP A 73 -5.61 -0.04 -13.62
CA ASP A 73 -6.85 0.51 -13.09
C ASP A 73 -6.78 0.75 -11.59
N ASP A 74 -6.05 -0.10 -10.85
CA ASP A 74 -5.83 0.07 -9.41
C ASP A 74 -4.95 1.29 -9.13
N VAL A 75 -3.86 1.47 -9.90
CA VAL A 75 -2.98 2.64 -9.82
C VAL A 75 -3.75 3.93 -10.10
N LYS A 76 -4.48 3.99 -11.22
CA LYS A 76 -5.27 5.17 -11.59
C LYS A 76 -6.32 5.51 -10.52
N ALA A 77 -7.09 4.52 -10.08
CA ALA A 77 -8.14 4.73 -9.09
C ALA A 77 -7.59 5.17 -7.73
N ASN A 78 -6.52 4.52 -7.26
CA ASN A 78 -5.90 4.86 -5.98
C ASN A 78 -5.15 6.19 -6.03
N ALA A 79 -4.62 6.60 -7.18
CA ALA A 79 -3.98 7.90 -7.34
C ALA A 79 -4.98 9.05 -7.19
N VAL A 80 -6.11 8.94 -7.89
CA VAL A 80 -7.24 9.88 -7.75
C VAL A 80 -7.77 9.86 -6.31
N ALA A 81 -7.94 8.68 -5.72
CA ALA A 81 -8.43 8.59 -4.35
C ALA A 81 -7.45 9.21 -3.33
N ALA A 82 -6.14 8.97 -3.45
CA ALA A 82 -5.12 9.57 -2.60
C ALA A 82 -5.09 11.11 -2.72
N ALA A 83 -5.33 11.63 -3.92
CA ALA A 83 -5.35 13.05 -4.21
C ALA A 83 -6.60 13.79 -3.69
N PHE A 84 -7.77 13.15 -3.76
CA PHE A 84 -9.05 13.85 -3.58
C PHE A 84 -9.99 13.25 -2.53
N ARG A 85 -9.72 12.03 -2.05
CA ARG A 85 -10.65 11.25 -1.22
C ARG A 85 -10.04 10.69 0.06
N ASP A 86 -8.79 11.01 0.37
CA ASP A 86 -8.22 10.70 1.69
C ASP A 86 -8.87 11.63 2.74
N PRO A 87 -9.68 11.09 3.68
CA PRO A 87 -10.48 11.90 4.60
C PRO A 87 -9.64 12.71 5.60
N ARG A 88 -8.33 12.45 5.69
CA ARG A 88 -7.41 13.18 6.56
C ARG A 88 -6.94 14.50 5.96
N PHE A 89 -7.14 14.71 4.66
CA PHE A 89 -6.61 15.86 3.93
C PHE A 89 -7.67 16.51 3.05
N THR A 90 -7.49 17.79 2.75
CA THR A 90 -8.30 18.47 1.73
C THR A 90 -7.92 17.96 0.33
N PRO A 91 -8.86 17.94 -0.63
CA PRO A 91 -8.54 17.58 -2.02
C PRO A 91 -7.41 18.45 -2.59
N LEU A 92 -6.55 17.86 -3.44
CA LEU A 92 -5.46 18.60 -4.09
C LEU A 92 -6.00 19.67 -5.05
N THR A 93 -5.28 20.79 -5.13
CA THR A 93 -5.44 21.80 -6.18
C THR A 93 -4.44 21.59 -7.31
N ALA A 94 -4.58 22.31 -8.43
CA ALA A 94 -3.59 22.31 -9.50
C ALA A 94 -2.21 22.81 -9.03
N GLU A 95 -2.17 23.75 -8.08
CA GLU A 95 -0.93 24.23 -7.47
C GLU A 95 -0.30 23.15 -6.58
N ASP A 96 -1.11 22.49 -5.74
CA ASP A 96 -0.61 21.38 -4.91
C ASP A 96 -0.07 20.25 -5.79
N PHE A 97 -0.74 19.93 -6.91
CA PHE A 97 -0.32 18.88 -7.82
C PHE A 97 1.11 19.09 -8.34
N ALA A 98 1.50 20.32 -8.64
CA ALA A 98 2.86 20.64 -9.08
C ALA A 98 3.92 20.41 -7.97
N ALA A 99 3.52 20.46 -6.70
CA ALA A 99 4.41 20.40 -5.54
C ALA A 99 4.44 19.03 -4.84
N VAL A 100 3.52 18.11 -5.16
CA VAL A 100 3.52 16.76 -4.57
C VAL A 100 4.43 15.81 -5.36
N ALA A 101 5.17 14.97 -4.66
CA ALA A 101 5.85 13.79 -5.20
C ALA A 101 4.93 12.57 -5.07
N VAL A 102 4.88 11.75 -6.12
CA VAL A 102 4.15 10.46 -6.12
C VAL A 102 5.07 9.33 -5.67
N GLU A 103 4.59 8.51 -4.75
CA GLU A 103 5.16 7.22 -4.38
C GLU A 103 4.14 6.11 -4.63
N ILE A 104 4.60 4.99 -5.20
CA ILE A 104 3.78 3.82 -5.50
C ILE A 104 4.40 2.61 -4.83
N SER A 105 3.57 1.91 -4.05
CA SER A 105 3.91 0.60 -3.47
C SER A 105 3.00 -0.45 -4.07
N VAL A 106 3.54 -1.32 -4.93
CA VAL A 106 2.80 -2.46 -5.47
C VAL A 106 3.03 -3.68 -4.58
N LEU A 107 1.95 -4.31 -4.16
CA LEU A 107 1.97 -5.39 -3.17
C LEU A 107 2.25 -6.74 -3.81
N SER A 108 3.02 -7.58 -3.11
CA SER A 108 3.02 -9.01 -3.36
C SER A 108 1.68 -9.62 -2.99
N VAL A 109 1.45 -10.86 -3.41
CA VAL A 109 0.31 -11.64 -2.92
C VAL A 109 0.36 -11.74 -1.39
N LEU A 110 -0.77 -11.51 -0.72
CA LEU A 110 -0.91 -11.70 0.72
C LEU A 110 -0.67 -13.17 1.07
N GLN A 111 0.25 -13.40 2.01
CA GLN A 111 0.58 -14.72 2.53
C GLN A 111 0.07 -14.86 3.96
N PRO A 112 -0.95 -15.70 4.21
CA PRO A 112 -1.39 -16.01 5.56
C PRO A 112 -0.23 -16.55 6.41
N MET A 113 -0.11 -16.06 7.64
CA MET A 113 0.87 -16.56 8.59
C MET A 113 0.26 -17.70 9.42
N SER A 114 1.07 -18.71 9.73
CA SER A 114 0.72 -19.78 10.67
C SER A 114 1.54 -19.61 11.94
N PHE A 115 0.88 -19.47 13.08
CA PHE A 115 1.49 -19.21 14.38
C PHE A 115 0.64 -19.85 15.49
N SER A 116 1.25 -20.17 16.63
CA SER A 116 0.54 -20.72 17.78
C SER A 116 -0.05 -19.66 18.71
N ASP A 117 0.66 -18.55 18.85
CA ASP A 117 0.35 -17.45 19.77
C ASP A 117 1.01 -16.14 19.29
N GLU A 118 0.79 -15.05 20.03
CA GLU A 118 1.38 -13.74 19.71
C GLU A 118 2.90 -13.75 19.73
N PRO A 119 3.58 -14.30 20.77
CA PRO A 119 5.03 -14.41 20.75
C PRO A 119 5.58 -15.13 19.53
N ASP A 120 4.91 -16.18 19.05
CA ASP A 120 5.30 -16.89 17.84
C ASP A 120 5.12 -16.06 16.58
N ALA A 121 3.98 -15.37 16.44
CA ALA A 121 3.75 -14.45 15.33
C ALA A 121 4.83 -13.36 15.26
N LEU A 122 5.18 -12.76 16.42
CA LEU A 122 6.19 -11.70 16.52
C LEU A 122 7.58 -12.19 16.08
N ARG A 123 8.00 -13.40 16.47
CA ARG A 123 9.29 -13.98 16.05
C ARG A 123 9.39 -14.23 14.55
N GLN A 124 8.25 -14.38 13.86
CA GLN A 124 8.22 -14.63 12.43
C GLN A 124 8.24 -13.34 11.58
N LEU A 125 7.98 -12.18 12.17
CA LEU A 125 7.98 -10.90 11.47
C LEU A 125 9.40 -10.47 11.10
N ARG A 126 9.56 -9.99 9.88
CA ARG A 126 10.83 -9.47 9.35
C ARG A 126 10.76 -7.96 9.26
N ALA A 127 11.37 -7.29 10.25
CA ALA A 127 11.46 -5.85 10.28
C ALA A 127 12.09 -5.30 8.99
N GLY A 128 11.52 -4.22 8.45
CA GLY A 128 11.93 -3.59 7.19
C GLY A 128 11.53 -4.35 5.92
N VAL A 129 10.91 -5.53 6.04
CA VAL A 129 10.54 -6.38 4.89
C VAL A 129 9.04 -6.61 4.81
N ASP A 130 8.43 -6.99 5.94
CA ASP A 130 7.04 -7.43 5.96
C ASP A 130 6.07 -6.25 6.10
N GLY A 131 5.15 -6.12 5.16
CA GLY A 131 3.86 -5.47 5.39
C GLY A 131 2.96 -6.48 6.08
N LEU A 132 2.06 -6.00 6.94
CA LEU A 132 1.19 -6.87 7.74
C LEU A 132 -0.26 -6.42 7.62
N VAL A 133 -1.15 -7.39 7.42
CA VAL A 133 -2.59 -7.24 7.55
C VAL A 133 -3.01 -7.95 8.83
N PHE A 134 -3.71 -7.21 9.69
CA PHE A 134 -4.32 -7.74 10.91
C PHE A 134 -5.83 -7.84 10.69
N GLU A 135 -6.42 -8.99 11.04
CA GLU A 135 -7.86 -9.23 10.97
C GLU A 135 -8.36 -9.93 12.24
N TYR A 136 -9.41 -9.38 12.87
CA TYR A 136 -10.14 -9.99 13.98
C TYR A 136 -11.61 -9.53 13.97
N GLY A 137 -12.57 -10.43 13.77
CA GLY A 137 -13.98 -10.05 13.62
C GLY A 137 -14.19 -9.01 12.52
N HIS A 138 -14.65 -7.81 12.89
CA HIS A 138 -14.81 -6.65 12.00
C HIS A 138 -13.62 -5.67 12.02
N HIS A 139 -12.63 -5.92 12.89
CA HIS A 139 -11.42 -5.12 13.01
C HIS A 139 -10.43 -5.54 11.93
N THR A 140 -10.03 -4.57 11.11
CA THR A 140 -9.02 -4.77 10.08
C THR A 140 -8.09 -3.58 10.02
N SER A 141 -6.80 -3.85 9.87
CA SER A 141 -5.81 -2.80 9.66
C SER A 141 -4.63 -3.34 8.88
N THR A 142 -3.83 -2.42 8.35
CA THR A 142 -2.59 -2.77 7.68
C THR A 142 -1.51 -1.71 7.88
N PHE A 143 -0.27 -2.18 7.90
CA PHE A 143 0.92 -1.37 7.73
C PHE A 143 1.74 -1.89 6.57
N LEU A 144 2.24 -0.96 5.76
CA LEU A 144 3.24 -1.23 4.73
C LEU A 144 4.63 -1.39 5.39
N PRO A 145 5.61 -2.03 4.72
CA PRO A 145 6.97 -2.18 5.26
C PRO A 145 7.65 -0.87 5.68
N GLN A 146 7.29 0.27 5.09
CA GLN A 146 7.86 1.58 5.41
C GLN A 146 7.65 1.98 6.86
N VAL A 147 6.60 1.48 7.52
CA VAL A 147 6.31 1.81 8.92
C VAL A 147 7.38 1.27 9.87
N TRP A 148 8.18 0.29 9.44
CA TRP A 148 9.35 -0.20 10.20
C TRP A 148 10.43 0.86 10.41
N GLU A 149 10.46 1.94 9.61
CA GLU A 149 11.40 3.05 9.80
C GLU A 149 11.16 3.75 11.15
N ASP A 150 9.89 3.90 11.53
CA ASP A 150 9.45 4.50 12.79
C ASP A 150 9.27 3.45 13.91
N LEU A 151 8.75 2.26 13.58
CA LEU A 151 8.42 1.19 14.51
C LEU A 151 9.32 -0.02 14.27
N LYS A 152 10.56 0.03 14.76
CA LYS A 152 11.60 -0.98 14.46
C LYS A 152 11.38 -2.31 15.18
N GLU A 153 10.76 -2.29 16.35
CA GLU A 153 10.50 -3.48 17.15
C GLU A 153 9.18 -4.16 16.74
N PRO A 154 9.17 -5.47 16.47
CA PRO A 154 7.96 -6.19 16.08
C PRO A 154 6.80 -6.06 17.07
N THR A 155 7.13 -5.98 18.37
CA THR A 155 6.14 -5.78 19.45
C THR A 155 5.42 -4.45 19.27
N ASP A 156 6.17 -3.36 19.05
CA ASP A 156 5.61 -2.03 18.89
C ASP A 156 4.83 -1.93 17.58
N PHE A 157 5.35 -2.52 16.51
CA PHE A 157 4.70 -2.57 15.21
C PHE A 157 3.32 -3.25 15.29
N LEU A 158 3.24 -4.44 15.89
CA LEU A 158 1.98 -5.17 16.03
C LEU A 158 1.01 -4.47 17.00
N ALA A 159 1.52 -3.91 18.09
CA ALA A 159 0.73 -3.12 19.04
C ALA A 159 0.05 -1.91 18.38
N HIS A 160 0.78 -1.13 17.59
CA HIS A 160 0.24 0.00 16.84
C HIS A 160 -0.72 -0.45 15.72
N LEU A 161 -0.47 -1.61 15.12
CA LEU A 161 -1.35 -2.18 14.10
C LEU A 161 -2.71 -2.56 14.69
N LYS A 162 -2.72 -3.18 15.89
CA LYS A 162 -3.94 -3.46 16.66
C LYS A 162 -4.67 -2.19 17.06
N TYR A 163 -3.93 -1.18 17.54
CA TYR A 163 -4.49 0.13 17.85
C TYR A 163 -5.16 0.78 16.63
N LYS A 164 -4.53 0.72 15.46
CA LYS A 164 -5.11 1.19 14.19
C LYS A 164 -6.37 0.43 13.79
N ALA A 165 -6.50 -0.84 14.18
CA ALA A 165 -7.72 -1.63 13.97
C ALA A 165 -8.84 -1.30 14.98
N GLY A 166 -8.59 -0.39 15.93
CA GLY A 166 -9.53 -0.03 16.99
C GLY A 166 -9.50 -0.96 18.20
N LEU A 167 -8.39 -1.68 18.42
CA LEU A 167 -8.22 -2.63 19.53
C LEU A 167 -7.12 -2.18 20.51
N PRO A 168 -7.13 -2.63 21.77
CA PRO A 168 -6.05 -2.36 22.71
C PRO A 168 -4.67 -2.86 22.21
N PRO A 169 -3.57 -2.15 22.51
CA PRO A 169 -2.22 -2.55 22.08
C PRO A 169 -1.76 -3.92 22.60
N ASP A 170 -2.32 -4.40 23.72
CA ASP A 170 -2.05 -5.69 24.36
C ASP A 170 -3.10 -6.77 24.00
N PHE A 171 -4.05 -6.46 23.12
CA PHE A 171 -5.10 -7.40 22.72
C PHE A 171 -4.53 -8.62 21.99
N TRP A 172 -5.05 -9.81 22.30
CA TRP A 172 -4.83 -11.03 21.54
C TRP A 172 -6.03 -11.98 21.66
N ASP A 173 -6.31 -12.72 20.59
CA ASP A 173 -7.32 -13.78 20.56
C ASP A 173 -6.89 -14.89 19.59
N LYS A 174 -7.34 -16.12 19.81
CA LYS A 174 -7.07 -17.27 18.93
C LYS A 174 -7.64 -17.11 17.51
N GLU A 175 -8.63 -16.24 17.32
CA GLU A 175 -9.25 -15.97 16.03
C GLU A 175 -8.52 -14.87 15.22
N VAL A 176 -7.48 -14.26 15.80
CA VAL A 176 -6.61 -13.31 15.09
C VAL A 176 -6.02 -14.00 13.86
N ARG A 177 -6.16 -13.35 12.70
CA ARG A 177 -5.51 -13.78 11.46
C ARG A 177 -4.53 -12.70 11.04
N LEU A 178 -3.30 -13.13 10.74
CA LEU A 178 -2.26 -12.28 10.19
C LEU A 178 -1.94 -12.74 8.77
N SER A 179 -1.80 -11.80 7.85
CA SER A 179 -1.24 -12.05 6.53
C SER A 179 -0.10 -11.07 6.28
N ARG A 180 1.03 -11.57 5.78
CA ARG A 180 2.18 -10.72 5.41
C ARG A 180 2.27 -10.53 3.90
N TYR A 181 2.96 -9.47 3.50
CA TYR A 181 3.28 -9.19 2.10
C TYR A 181 4.57 -8.37 2.01
N THR A 182 5.15 -8.28 0.83
CA THR A 182 6.22 -7.32 0.53
C THR A 182 5.71 -6.29 -0.47
N VAL A 183 6.47 -5.21 -0.64
CA VAL A 183 6.14 -4.20 -1.65
C VAL A 183 7.31 -3.97 -2.59
N PHE A 184 6.98 -3.71 -3.86
CA PHE A 184 7.89 -3.06 -4.80
C PHE A 184 7.56 -1.58 -4.79
N LYS A 185 8.56 -0.76 -4.47
CA LYS A 185 8.39 0.68 -4.24
C LYS A 185 9.12 1.49 -5.30
N TRP A 186 8.45 2.52 -5.80
CA TRP A 186 9.03 3.56 -6.64
C TRP A 186 8.52 4.93 -6.17
N ARG A 187 9.37 5.94 -6.27
CA ARG A 187 9.07 7.31 -5.86
C ARG A 187 9.76 8.28 -6.83
N GLU A 188 9.11 9.42 -7.08
CA GLU A 188 9.67 10.58 -7.81
C GLU A 188 10.84 11.25 -7.09
#